data_AF-A0A6L2PRZ3-F1
#
_entry.id   AF-A0A6L2PRZ3-F1
#
_cell.length_a   1.000
_cell.length_b   1.000
_cell.length_c   1.000
_cell.angle_alpha   90.00
_cell.angle_beta   90.00
_cell.angle_gamma   90.00
#
_symmetry.space_group_name_H-M   'P 1'
#
loop_
_entity.id
_entity.type
_entity.pdbx_description
1 polymer ?
#
loop_
_entity_poly.entity_id
_entity_poly.type
_entity_poly.pdbx_seq_one_letter_code
_entity_poly.pdbx_strand_id
1 'polypeptide(L)'
;MLFYCSTIQTPVALTIQATKITCSDEAFIKDLEVKIMTDGPKTTLNNKYEIVKEIPQDALCAVEFFKKEGNEYKKMPFDLEPDNCCTMVIDTDMYKKFMENQNVPKSCPVKEGKYNLSNYSMPDDILSEDADRGEFRSVFKMTLPSGRCVYGQETDWKIADKQ
;
A
#
# COMPACT_ATOMS: atom_id res chain seq x y z
N MET A 1 12.87 46.34 -12.53
CA MET A 1 13.44 45.09 -11.98
C MET A 1 12.29 44.21 -11.56
N LEU A 2 11.95 43.19 -12.35
CA LEU A 2 10.99 42.16 -11.97
C LEU A 2 11.81 41.03 -11.33
N PHE A 3 11.68 40.86 -10.02
CA PHE A 3 12.19 39.69 -9.32
C PHE A 3 11.32 38.49 -9.71
N TYR A 4 11.78 37.70 -10.66
CA TYR A 4 11.34 36.31 -10.80
C TYR A 4 11.89 35.56 -9.58
N CYS A 5 11.05 35.39 -8.55
CA CYS A 5 11.30 34.37 -7.55
C CYS A 5 10.97 33.04 -8.21
N SER A 6 11.95 32.46 -8.91
CA SER A 6 11.86 31.06 -9.31
C SER A 6 11.82 30.25 -8.02
N THR A 7 10.63 29.81 -7.62
CA THR A 7 10.46 28.80 -6.59
C THR A 7 11.23 27.57 -7.06
N ILE A 8 12.39 27.33 -6.46
CA ILE A 8 13.11 26.07 -6.63
C ILE A 8 12.21 25.01 -5.99
N GLN A 9 11.42 24.33 -6.82
CA GLN A 9 10.45 23.35 -6.39
C GLN A 9 11.21 22.07 -6.03
N THR A 10 11.20 21.71 -4.74
CA THR A 10 11.97 20.58 -4.21
C THR A 10 11.27 19.26 -4.50
N PRO A 11 11.99 18.22 -4.96
CA PRO A 11 11.40 16.90 -5.19
C PRO A 11 10.86 16.32 -3.87
N VAL A 12 9.76 15.57 -3.94
CA VAL A 12 9.09 14.97 -2.76
C VAL A 12 9.48 13.51 -2.55
N ALA A 13 9.37 13.02 -1.33
CA ALA A 13 9.56 11.63 -0.93
C ALA A 13 8.33 11.10 -0.19
N LEU A 14 7.91 9.87 -0.52
CA LEU A 14 6.91 9.10 0.24
C LEU A 14 7.63 8.04 1.08
N THR A 15 7.40 8.06 2.38
CA THR A 15 8.09 7.16 3.32
C THR A 15 7.07 6.42 4.18
N ILE A 16 7.12 5.09 4.22
CA ILE A 16 6.28 4.30 5.12
C ILE A 16 6.83 4.42 6.55
N GLN A 17 5.98 4.78 7.51
CA GLN A 17 6.35 5.01 8.91
C GLN A 17 5.95 3.82 9.78
N ALA A 18 4.76 3.27 9.55
CA ALA A 18 4.22 2.19 10.36
C ALA A 18 3.27 1.32 9.55
N THR A 19 3.05 0.12 10.08
CA THR A 19 2.10 -0.85 9.53
C THR A 19 1.44 -1.62 10.66
N LYS A 20 0.16 -1.93 10.51
CA LYS A 20 -0.62 -2.69 11.47
C LYS A 20 -1.60 -3.60 10.74
N ILE A 21 -1.60 -4.88 11.09
CA ILE A 21 -2.61 -5.82 10.61
C ILE A 21 -3.92 -5.53 11.34
N THR A 22 -4.99 -5.29 10.59
CA THR A 22 -6.33 -4.95 11.13
C THR A 22 -7.26 -6.15 11.14
N CYS A 23 -7.10 -7.08 10.20
CA CYS A 23 -7.68 -8.42 10.25
C CYS A 23 -6.82 -9.42 9.46
N SER A 24 -6.85 -10.68 9.88
CA SER A 24 -6.21 -11.79 9.17
C SER A 24 -6.97 -13.06 9.46
N ASP A 25 -7.34 -13.79 8.41
CA ASP A 25 -8.04 -15.07 8.54
C ASP A 25 -7.09 -16.23 8.30
N GLU A 26 -6.73 -16.94 9.37
CA GLU A 26 -5.79 -18.06 9.32
C GLU A 26 -6.28 -19.26 8.50
N ALA A 27 -7.57 -19.30 8.13
CA ALA A 27 -8.07 -20.28 7.18
C ALA A 27 -7.62 -20.01 5.74
N PHE A 28 -7.13 -18.79 5.45
CA PHE A 28 -6.65 -18.37 4.14
C PHE A 28 -5.19 -17.95 4.16
N ILE A 29 -4.75 -17.20 5.18
CA ILE A 29 -3.40 -16.62 5.25
C ILE A 29 -2.72 -16.96 6.58
N LYS A 30 -1.54 -17.56 6.51
CA LYS A 30 -0.69 -17.91 7.66
C LYS A 30 0.71 -17.31 7.54
N ASP A 31 1.46 -17.40 8.64
CA ASP A 31 2.88 -17.00 8.73
C ASP A 31 3.12 -15.58 8.20
N LEU A 32 2.15 -14.69 8.45
CA LEU A 32 2.18 -13.31 8.01
C LEU A 32 3.21 -12.54 8.84
N GLU A 33 4.31 -12.18 8.20
CA GLU A 33 5.31 -11.26 8.71
C GLU A 33 5.35 -10.01 7.83
N VAL A 34 5.16 -8.85 8.44
CA VAL A 34 5.30 -7.54 7.78
C VAL A 34 6.38 -6.76 8.53
N LYS A 35 7.42 -6.34 7.81
CA LYS A 35 8.56 -5.60 8.38
C LYS A 35 8.86 -4.37 7.55
N ILE A 36 8.95 -3.23 8.24
CA ILE A 36 9.50 -2.00 7.67
C ILE A 36 10.97 -1.96 8.07
N MET A 37 11.84 -1.80 7.08
CA MET A 37 13.27 -1.58 7.31
C MET A 37 13.65 -0.19 6.84
N THR A 38 14.57 0.44 7.57
CA THR A 38 15.10 1.76 7.24
C THR A 38 16.58 1.64 6.94
N ASP A 39 16.99 2.15 5.77
CA ASP A 39 18.38 2.30 5.36
C ASP A 39 18.60 3.77 4.94
N GLY A 40 19.12 4.58 5.86
CA GLY A 40 19.21 6.03 5.70
C GLY A 40 17.82 6.67 5.47
N PRO A 41 17.62 7.49 4.42
CA PRO A 41 16.33 8.09 4.10
C PRO A 41 15.33 7.13 3.44
N LYS A 42 15.75 5.90 3.08
CA LYS A 42 14.91 4.94 2.37
C LYS A 42 14.24 3.99 3.35
N THR A 43 12.92 3.85 3.21
CA THR A 43 12.14 2.82 3.89
C THR A 43 11.71 1.75 2.91
N THR A 44 11.88 0.49 3.29
CA THR A 44 11.45 -0.66 2.50
C THR A 44 10.44 -1.50 3.26
N LEU A 45 9.47 -2.04 2.54
CA LEU A 45 8.47 -2.98 3.00
C LEU A 45 8.92 -4.40 2.64
N ASN A 46 8.88 -5.28 3.62
CA ASN A 46 9.17 -6.69 3.48
C ASN A 46 8.02 -7.50 4.04
N ASN A 47 7.41 -8.34 3.22
CA ASN A 47 6.30 -9.18 3.60
C ASN A 47 6.64 -10.64 3.34
N LYS A 48 6.29 -11.53 4.25
CA LYS A 48 6.25 -12.98 4.04
C LYS A 48 4.90 -13.49 4.49
N TYR A 49 4.28 -14.36 3.72
CA TYR A 49 3.01 -14.97 4.07
C TYR A 49 2.79 -16.26 3.28
N GLU A 50 1.95 -17.12 3.81
CA GLU A 50 1.48 -18.34 3.16
C GLU A 50 -0.01 -18.24 2.90
N ILE A 51 -0.41 -18.45 1.65
CA ILE A 51 -1.82 -18.66 1.31
C ILE A 51 -2.08 -20.16 1.41
N VAL A 52 -2.86 -20.55 2.42
CA VAL A 52 -3.17 -21.96 2.72
C VAL A 52 -4.47 -22.44 2.08
N LYS A 53 -5.24 -21.50 1.54
CA LYS A 53 -6.47 -21.77 0.79
C LYS A 53 -6.62 -20.71 -0.29
N GLU A 54 -6.97 -21.15 -1.50
CA GLU A 54 -7.23 -20.25 -2.62
C GLU A 54 -8.15 -19.09 -2.22
N ILE A 55 -7.70 -17.85 -2.52
CA ILE A 55 -8.52 -16.65 -2.39
C ILE A 55 -9.28 -16.51 -3.71
N PRO A 56 -10.63 -16.52 -3.68
CA PRO A 56 -11.43 -16.60 -4.88
C PRO A 56 -11.31 -15.30 -5.69
N GLN A 57 -11.57 -15.41 -6.99
CA GLN A 57 -11.47 -14.29 -7.93
C GLN A 57 -12.46 -13.17 -7.59
N ASP A 58 -13.58 -13.46 -6.94
CA ASP A 58 -14.59 -12.48 -6.54
C ASP A 58 -14.32 -11.83 -5.17
N ALA A 59 -13.13 -12.02 -4.59
CA ALA A 59 -12.71 -11.28 -3.42
C ALA A 59 -12.72 -9.77 -3.71
N LEU A 60 -13.27 -9.00 -2.78
CA LEU A 60 -13.42 -7.56 -2.86
C LEU A 60 -12.34 -6.86 -2.03
N CYS A 61 -11.67 -5.89 -2.64
CA CYS A 61 -10.67 -5.05 -2.02
C CYS A 61 -11.20 -3.62 -1.93
N ALA A 62 -10.91 -2.96 -0.81
CA ALA A 62 -11.24 -1.56 -0.59
C ALA A 62 -10.04 -0.85 0.02
N VAL A 63 -9.89 0.44 -0.29
CA VAL A 63 -8.88 1.30 0.33
C VAL A 63 -9.52 2.60 0.75
N GLU A 64 -9.40 2.91 2.04
CA GLU A 64 -9.76 4.20 2.60
C GLU A 64 -8.50 5.02 2.85
N PHE A 65 -8.54 6.31 2.55
CA PHE A 65 -7.43 7.24 2.75
C PHE A 65 -7.76 8.28 3.80
N PHE A 66 -6.78 8.60 4.63
CA PHE A 66 -6.90 9.59 5.69
C PHE A 66 -5.68 10.50 5.69
N LYS A 67 -5.90 11.79 5.96
CA LYS A 67 -4.84 12.77 6.22
C LYS A 67 -4.86 13.16 7.69
N LYS A 68 -3.69 13.29 8.30
CA LYS A 68 -3.57 13.78 9.67
C LYS A 68 -3.77 15.29 9.72
N GLU A 69 -4.71 15.74 10.54
CA GLU A 69 -4.97 17.14 10.85
C GLU A 69 -4.91 17.34 12.36
N GLY A 70 -3.84 17.98 12.83
CA GLY A 70 -3.53 18.05 14.26
C GLY A 70 -3.23 16.67 14.83
N ASN A 71 -4.06 16.20 15.75
CA ASN A 71 -3.89 14.90 16.42
C ASN A 71 -4.81 13.79 15.86
N GLU A 72 -5.63 14.09 14.85
CA GLU A 72 -6.64 13.16 14.32
C GLU A 72 -6.40 12.86 12.84
N TYR A 73 -6.73 11.63 12.43
CA TYR A 73 -6.79 11.25 11.03
C TYR A 73 -8.17 11.50 10.48
N LYS A 74 -8.29 12.45 9.54
CA LYS A 74 -9.54 12.75 8.86
C LYS A 74 -9.61 12.01 7.53
N LYS A 75 -10.76 11.39 7.29
CA LYS A 75 -11.03 10.67 6.06
C LYS A 75 -11.02 11.62 4.86
N MET A 76 -10.30 11.25 3.82
CA MET A 76 -10.23 12.02 2.58
C MET A 76 -11.49 11.76 1.75
N PRO A 77 -11.96 12.72 0.93
CA PRO A 77 -13.20 12.58 0.17
C PRO A 77 -13.09 11.64 -1.04
N PHE A 78 -11.93 11.04 -1.27
CA PHE A 78 -11.71 10.02 -2.29
C PHE A 78 -11.37 8.69 -1.57
N ASP A 79 -12.30 7.74 -1.64
CA ASP A 79 -12.01 6.35 -1.34
C ASP A 79 -11.99 5.57 -2.65
N LEU A 80 -11.25 4.46 -2.66
CA LEU A 80 -11.49 3.45 -3.68
C LEU A 80 -12.70 2.63 -3.21
N GLU A 81 -13.80 2.77 -3.95
CA GLU A 81 -14.98 1.92 -3.72
C GLU A 81 -14.56 0.44 -3.73
N PRO A 82 -15.17 -0.41 -2.90
CA PRO A 82 -14.86 -1.83 -2.90
C PRO A 82 -15.06 -2.42 -4.30
N ASP A 83 -13.99 -2.96 -4.88
CA ASP A 83 -14.01 -3.59 -6.19
C ASP A 83 -13.24 -4.91 -6.14
N ASN A 84 -13.31 -5.68 -7.21
CA ASN A 84 -12.59 -6.92 -7.37
C ASN A 84 -11.08 -6.74 -7.12
N CYS A 85 -10.52 -7.49 -6.17
CA CYS A 85 -9.10 -7.42 -5.81
C CYS A 85 -8.17 -7.64 -7.00
N CYS A 86 -8.57 -8.47 -7.96
CA CYS A 86 -7.79 -8.78 -9.14
C CYS A 86 -7.68 -7.55 -10.03
N THR A 87 -8.80 -6.90 -10.32
CA THR A 87 -8.85 -5.70 -11.14
C THR A 87 -8.20 -4.50 -10.44
N MET A 88 -8.47 -4.32 -9.15
CA MET A 88 -8.00 -3.17 -8.38
C MET A 88 -6.49 -3.22 -8.08
N VAL A 89 -5.92 -4.43 -7.92
CA VAL A 89 -4.53 -4.60 -7.50
C VAL A 89 -3.72 -5.32 -8.57
N ILE A 90 -4.02 -6.60 -8.82
CA ILE A 90 -3.15 -7.52 -9.57
C ILE A 90 -3.03 -7.15 -11.05
N ASP A 91 -4.12 -6.69 -11.66
CA ASP A 91 -4.19 -6.42 -13.09
C ASP A 91 -3.66 -5.03 -13.47
N THR A 92 -3.39 -4.17 -12.49
CA THR A 92 -2.85 -2.83 -12.73
C THR A 92 -1.44 -2.89 -13.32
N ASP A 93 -1.16 -2.04 -14.32
CA ASP A 93 0.18 -1.94 -14.93
C ASP A 93 1.24 -1.61 -13.88
N MET A 94 0.86 -0.80 -12.88
CA MET A 94 1.69 -0.45 -11.75
C MET A 94 2.11 -1.68 -10.95
N TYR A 95 1.16 -2.54 -10.57
CA TYR A 95 1.45 -3.77 -9.84
C TYR A 95 2.32 -4.72 -10.66
N LYS A 96 1.98 -4.94 -11.94
CA LYS A 96 2.75 -5.80 -12.84
C LYS A 96 4.20 -5.33 -12.95
N LYS A 97 4.41 -4.04 -13.16
CA LYS A 97 5.74 -3.43 -13.27
C LYS A 97 6.55 -3.57 -11.98
N PHE A 98 5.99 -3.18 -10.83
CA PHE A 98 6.76 -3.14 -9.58
C PHE A 98 6.95 -4.50 -8.94
N MET A 99 6.06 -5.44 -9.24
CA MET A 99 6.10 -6.74 -8.61
C MET A 99 6.79 -7.78 -9.48
N GLU A 100 7.10 -7.54 -10.77
CA GLU A 100 7.64 -8.53 -11.73
C GLU A 100 8.68 -9.49 -11.11
N ASN A 101 9.66 -8.96 -10.38
CA ASN A 101 10.75 -9.72 -9.76
C ASN A 101 10.48 -10.17 -8.30
N GLN A 102 9.25 -10.04 -7.84
CA GLN A 102 8.80 -10.38 -6.49
C GLN A 102 7.95 -11.64 -6.52
N ASN A 103 8.13 -12.51 -5.52
CA ASN A 103 7.31 -13.71 -5.35
C ASN A 103 5.97 -13.37 -4.67
N VAL A 104 5.14 -12.61 -5.37
CA VAL A 104 3.78 -12.23 -4.93
C VAL A 104 2.75 -12.78 -5.92
N PRO A 105 1.45 -12.87 -5.56
CA PRO A 105 0.38 -13.23 -6.47
C PRO A 105 0.43 -12.44 -7.78
N LYS A 106 0.37 -13.13 -8.93
CA LYS A 106 0.44 -12.52 -10.28
C LYS A 106 -0.83 -12.65 -11.10
N SER A 107 -1.76 -13.43 -10.59
CA SER A 107 -2.99 -13.75 -11.26
C SER A 107 -4.04 -14.06 -10.21
N CYS A 108 -5.29 -13.96 -10.63
CA CYS A 108 -6.42 -14.47 -9.90
C CYS A 108 -6.99 -15.75 -10.55
N PRO A 109 -7.65 -16.61 -9.77
CA PRO A 109 -7.73 -16.57 -8.31
C PRO A 109 -6.35 -16.77 -7.66
N VAL A 110 -6.15 -16.22 -6.46
CA VAL A 110 -4.84 -16.29 -5.81
C VAL A 110 -4.64 -17.69 -5.24
N LYS A 111 -3.69 -18.43 -5.83
CA LYS A 111 -3.42 -19.82 -5.50
C LYS A 111 -2.77 -19.98 -4.13
N GLU A 112 -2.88 -21.19 -3.59
CA GLU A 112 -2.11 -21.59 -2.42
C GLU A 112 -0.61 -21.52 -2.71
N GLY A 113 0.16 -21.12 -1.71
CA GLY A 113 1.60 -21.02 -1.84
C GLY A 113 2.24 -20.07 -0.85
N LYS A 114 3.57 -20.12 -0.80
CA LYS A 114 4.39 -19.21 0.00
C LYS A 114 4.81 -18.04 -0.87
N TYR A 115 4.47 -16.84 -0.40
CA TYR A 115 4.74 -15.59 -1.09
C TYR A 115 5.64 -14.71 -0.23
N ASN A 116 6.43 -13.88 -0.90
CA ASN A 116 7.22 -12.86 -0.26
C ASN A 116 7.38 -11.62 -1.16
N LEU A 117 7.42 -10.48 -0.49
CA LEU A 117 7.84 -9.19 -1.01
C LEU A 117 9.11 -8.82 -0.26
N SER A 118 10.19 -8.54 -0.98
CA SER A 118 11.49 -8.23 -0.38
C SER A 118 12.01 -6.88 -0.87
N ASN A 119 12.45 -6.05 0.09
CA ASN A 119 13.06 -4.75 -0.14
C ASN A 119 12.24 -3.81 -1.05
N TYR A 120 10.90 -3.84 -0.94
CA TYR A 120 10.06 -2.98 -1.76
C TYR A 120 10.09 -1.55 -1.23
N SER A 121 10.60 -0.61 -2.01
CA SER A 121 10.46 0.83 -1.75
C SER A 121 9.44 1.42 -2.69
N MET A 122 8.67 2.41 -2.21
CA MET A 122 7.84 3.19 -3.11
C MET A 122 8.74 3.93 -4.13
N PRO A 123 8.46 3.82 -5.43
CA PRO A 123 9.14 4.59 -6.46
C PRO A 123 8.97 6.10 -6.27
N ASP A 124 10.08 6.81 -6.48
CA ASP A 124 10.19 8.26 -6.28
C ASP A 124 9.37 9.08 -7.30
N ASP A 125 8.94 8.46 -8.41
CA ASP A 125 8.27 9.09 -9.54
C ASP A 125 6.73 8.98 -9.50
N ILE A 126 6.17 8.39 -8.43
CA ILE A 126 4.71 8.20 -8.30
C ILE A 126 4.02 9.48 -7.80
N LEU A 127 4.73 10.33 -7.05
CA LEU A 127 4.17 11.57 -6.55
C LEU A 127 4.53 12.74 -7.46
N SER A 128 3.53 13.52 -7.84
CA SER A 128 3.75 14.82 -8.47
C SER A 128 4.42 15.78 -7.48
N GLU A 129 5.13 16.78 -7.99
CA GLU A 129 5.72 17.84 -7.18
C GLU A 129 4.67 18.64 -6.37
N ASP A 130 3.43 18.66 -6.85
CA ASP A 130 2.26 19.27 -6.20
C ASP A 130 1.62 18.35 -5.14
N ALA A 131 2.20 17.18 -4.84
CA ALA A 131 1.68 16.29 -3.82
C ALA A 131 1.62 17.01 -2.47
N ASP A 132 0.48 16.86 -1.79
CA ASP A 132 0.24 17.49 -0.50
C ASP A 132 1.16 16.89 0.57
N ARG A 133 1.87 17.74 1.32
CA ARG A 133 2.81 17.29 2.35
C ARG A 133 2.03 16.91 3.61
N GLY A 134 2.58 15.99 4.40
CA GLY A 134 2.04 15.63 5.71
C GLY A 134 2.11 14.15 6.02
N GLU A 135 1.33 13.75 7.02
CA GLU A 135 1.15 12.37 7.43
C GLU A 135 -0.18 11.84 6.92
N PHE A 136 -0.14 10.66 6.32
CA PHE A 136 -1.29 10.00 5.71
C PHE A 136 -1.42 8.59 6.26
N ARG A 137 -2.64 8.06 6.20
CA ARG A 137 -2.95 6.68 6.55
C ARG A 137 -3.80 6.07 5.46
N SER A 138 -3.45 4.87 5.05
CA SER A 138 -4.30 4.05 4.20
C SER A 138 -4.74 2.80 4.93
N VAL A 139 -6.00 2.44 4.76
CA VAL A 139 -6.59 1.22 5.31
C VAL A 139 -7.04 0.34 4.16
N PHE A 140 -6.26 -0.70 3.89
CA PHE A 140 -6.58 -1.72 2.90
C PHE A 140 -7.39 -2.84 3.57
N LYS A 141 -8.42 -3.33 2.88
CA LYS A 141 -9.20 -4.48 3.32
C LYS A 141 -9.55 -5.38 2.14
N MET A 142 -9.35 -6.68 2.32
CA MET A 142 -9.77 -7.75 1.43
C MET A 142 -10.84 -8.60 2.10
N THR A 143 -11.95 -8.81 1.41
CA THR A 143 -13.12 -9.54 1.90
C THR A 143 -13.61 -10.54 0.87
N LEU A 144 -14.23 -11.62 1.33
CA LEU A 144 -15.07 -12.47 0.48
C LEU A 144 -16.39 -11.76 0.17
N PRO A 145 -17.14 -12.16 -0.88
CA PRO A 145 -18.49 -11.63 -1.16
C PRO A 145 -19.46 -11.74 0.03
N SER A 146 -19.22 -12.69 0.93
CA SER A 146 -19.99 -12.85 2.19
C SER A 146 -19.71 -11.75 3.23
N GLY A 147 -18.77 -10.83 2.97
CA GLY A 147 -18.31 -9.80 3.91
C GLY A 147 -17.26 -10.28 4.90
N ARG A 148 -16.89 -11.57 4.89
CA ARG A 148 -15.83 -12.13 5.74
C ARG A 148 -14.48 -11.51 5.37
N CYS A 149 -13.79 -10.89 6.32
CA CYS A 149 -12.42 -10.39 6.09
C CYS A 149 -11.46 -11.56 5.88
N VAL A 150 -10.66 -11.49 4.82
CA VAL A 150 -9.52 -12.37 4.55
C VAL A 150 -8.24 -11.73 5.08
N TYR A 151 -8.04 -10.46 4.76
CA TYR A 151 -6.87 -9.68 5.15
C TYR A 151 -7.21 -8.19 5.28
N GLY A 152 -6.57 -7.50 6.22
CA GLY A 152 -6.66 -6.06 6.36
C GLY A 152 -5.38 -5.49 6.92
N GLN A 153 -4.97 -4.34 6.40
CA GLN A 153 -3.74 -3.67 6.78
C GLN A 153 -3.94 -2.16 6.80
N GLU A 154 -3.47 -1.55 7.89
CA GLU A 154 -3.29 -0.12 8.01
C GLU A 154 -1.81 0.21 7.77
N THR A 155 -1.54 1.24 6.96
CA THR A 155 -0.18 1.75 6.75
C THR A 155 -0.16 3.26 6.92
N ASP A 156 0.80 3.73 7.71
CA ASP A 156 1.07 5.16 7.91
C ASP A 156 2.22 5.60 7.02
N TRP A 157 2.03 6.74 6.37
CA TRP A 157 2.93 7.29 5.37
C TRP A 157 3.24 8.76 5.69
N LYS A 158 4.43 9.20 5.28
CA LYS A 158 4.83 10.60 5.33
C LYS A 158 5.23 11.07 3.93
N ILE A 159 4.65 12.20 3.51
CA ILE A 159 5.08 12.95 2.32
C ILE A 159 5.84 14.18 2.80
N ALA A 160 7.09 14.30 2.41
CA ALA A 160 7.96 15.43 2.74
C ALA A 160 8.90 15.75 1.56
N ASP A 161 9.52 16.92 1.57
CA ASP A 161 10.54 17.26 0.58
C ASP A 161 11.79 16.38 0.79
N LYS A 162 12.44 15.97 -0.31
CA LYS A 162 13.72 15.25 -0.29
C LYS A 162 14.78 16.16 0.35
N GLN A 163 15.55 15.59 1.27
CA GLN A 163 16.72 16.24 1.86
C GLN A 163 17.94 16.08 0.95
#